data_AF-A0A3P8CG56-F1
#
_entry.id   AF-A0A3P8CG56-F1
#
_cell.length_a   1.000
_cell.length_b   1.000
_cell.length_c   1.000
_cell.angle_alpha   90.00
_cell.angle_beta   90.00
_cell.angle_gamma   90.00
#
_symmetry.space_group_name_H-M   'P 1'
#
loop_
_entity.id
_entity.type
_entity.pdbx_description
1 polymer ?
#
loop_
_entity_poly.entity_id
_entity_poly.type
_entity_poly.pdbx_seq_one_letter_code
_entity_poly.pdbx_strand_id
1 'polypeptide(L)'
;MESSSTEMVGPRATYLTNEEMIAARLKPYERDYCAHLLLAFRKCLNEHAIPAFFCSDQKHKYLHCKENDQLYRMKEYERERRLLHKKRTNTDNYA
;
A
#
# COMPACT_ATOMS: atom_id res chain seq x y z
N MET A 1 28.02 12.42 -1.35
CA MET A 1 26.67 12.09 -1.83
C MET A 1 26.17 10.95 -0.98
N GLU A 2 25.80 11.25 0.27
CA GLU A 2 25.27 10.29 1.22
C GLU A 2 23.97 10.88 1.76
N SER A 3 22.87 10.20 1.46
CA SER A 3 21.60 10.24 2.16
C SER A 3 21.05 8.82 2.05
N SER A 4 21.61 7.90 2.82
CA SER A 4 21.09 7.48 4.12
C SER A 4 19.70 6.87 4.03
N SER A 5 19.64 5.58 4.38
CA SER A 5 18.51 4.84 4.96
C SER A 5 17.21 4.75 4.17
N THR A 6 16.95 3.58 3.57
CA THR A 6 15.63 2.93 3.70
C THR A 6 15.79 1.41 3.64
N GLU A 7 16.23 0.81 4.75
CA GLU A 7 15.70 -0.51 5.08
C GLU A 7 14.23 -0.34 5.44
N MET A 8 13.36 -0.75 4.53
CA MET A 8 11.91 -0.72 4.67
C MET A 8 11.45 -2.19 4.65
N VAL A 9 11.80 -2.92 5.72
CA VAL A 9 11.48 -4.35 5.87
C VAL A 9 10.16 -4.48 6.62
N GLY A 10 9.07 -4.55 5.85
CA GLY A 10 7.74 -4.88 6.33
C GLY A 10 6.77 -4.98 5.15
N PRO A 11 5.65 -5.72 5.27
CA PRO A 11 4.68 -5.88 4.18
C PRO A 11 4.00 -4.57 3.74
N ARG A 12 4.14 -3.49 4.51
CA ARG A 12 3.64 -2.14 4.22
C ARG A 12 4.76 -1.13 4.31
N ALA A 13 5.67 -1.15 3.35
CA ALA A 13 6.80 -0.24 3.33
C ALA A 13 6.91 0.41 1.95
N THR A 14 7.16 1.73 1.93
CA THR A 14 7.28 2.51 0.70
C THR A 14 8.69 3.00 0.50
N TYR A 15 9.18 2.89 -0.73
CA TYR A 15 10.48 3.46 -1.12
C TYR A 15 10.43 4.97 -1.43
N LEU A 16 9.25 5.58 -1.31
CA LEU A 16 9.01 6.97 -1.73
C LEU A 16 8.73 7.83 -0.49
N THR A 17 9.35 9.00 -0.43
CA THR A 17 9.13 9.98 0.65
C THR A 17 7.82 10.75 0.43
N ASN A 18 7.26 11.32 1.50
CA ASN A 18 6.04 12.13 1.40
C ASN A 18 6.24 13.37 0.51
N GLU A 19 7.42 13.99 0.55
CA GLU A 19 7.77 15.16 -0.25
C GLU A 19 7.77 14.83 -1.74
N GLU A 20 8.35 13.69 -2.12
CA GLU A 20 8.34 13.19 -3.50
C GLU A 20 6.92 12.91 -4.01
N MET A 21 6.03 12.37 -3.15
CA MET A 21 4.64 12.14 -3.51
C MET A 21 3.87 13.44 -3.76
N ILE A 22 4.16 14.49 -2.99
CA ILE A 22 3.58 15.82 -3.17
C ILE A 22 4.11 16.46 -4.45
N ALA A 23 5.42 16.36 -4.71
CA ALA A 23 6.05 16.84 -5.94
C ALA A 23 5.46 16.16 -7.19
N ALA A 24 5.13 14.87 -7.09
CA ALA A 24 4.45 14.10 -8.15
C ALA A 24 2.95 14.43 -8.32
N ARG A 25 2.43 15.42 -7.58
CA ARG A 25 1.02 15.85 -7.58
C ARG A 25 0.04 14.70 -7.35
N LEU A 26 0.40 13.75 -6.49
CA LEU A 26 -0.52 12.70 -6.04
C LEU A 26 -1.59 13.31 -5.15
N LYS A 27 -2.85 12.92 -5.38
CA LYS A 27 -3.95 13.32 -4.49
C LYS A 27 -3.83 12.60 -3.15
N PRO A 28 -4.43 13.12 -2.06
CA PRO A 28 -4.28 12.52 -0.74
C PRO A 28 -4.66 11.03 -0.67
N TYR A 29 -5.69 10.61 -1.40
CA TYR A 29 -6.14 9.21 -1.44
C TYR A 29 -5.22 8.28 -2.25
N GLU A 30 -4.27 8.83 -3.01
CA GLU A 30 -3.32 8.07 -3.83
C GLU A 30 -1.96 7.91 -3.14
N ARG A 31 -1.75 8.62 -2.02
CA ARG A 31 -0.52 8.61 -1.21
C ARG A 31 -0.50 7.41 -0.25
N ASP A 32 -0.80 6.24 -0.78
CA ASP A 32 -0.79 4.97 -0.05
C ASP A 32 0.56 4.26 -0.17
N TYR A 33 0.69 3.11 0.51
CA TYR A 33 1.89 2.27 0.40
C TYR A 33 2.25 1.86 -1.06
N CYS A 34 1.23 1.78 -1.92
CA CYS A 34 1.37 1.42 -3.33
C CYS A 34 1.72 2.60 -4.27
N ALA A 35 1.96 3.80 -3.75
CA ALA A 35 2.17 5.01 -4.57
C ALA A 35 3.37 4.90 -5.54
N HIS A 36 4.41 4.13 -5.19
CA HIS A 36 5.57 3.89 -6.04
C HIS A 36 5.20 3.20 -7.36
N LEU A 37 4.28 2.22 -7.32
CA LEU A 37 3.77 1.53 -8.51
C LEU A 37 2.85 2.43 -9.34
N LEU A 38 2.07 3.30 -8.69
CA LEU A 38 1.23 4.26 -9.39
C LEU A 38 2.07 5.26 -10.18
N LEU A 39 3.19 5.72 -9.61
CA LEU A 39 4.11 6.60 -10.31
C LEU A 39 4.76 5.90 -11.52
N ALA A 40 5.16 4.63 -11.36
CA ALA A 40 5.69 3.83 -12.47
C ALA A 40 4.65 3.65 -13.60
N PHE A 41 3.39 3.39 -13.24
CA PHE A 41 2.28 3.32 -14.19
C PHE A 41 2.10 4.66 -14.93
N ARG A 42 2.09 5.79 -14.21
CA ARG A 42 1.99 7.14 -14.82
C ARG A 42 3.17 7.46 -15.75
N LYS A 43 4.39 7.06 -15.40
CA LYS A 43 5.57 7.22 -16.27
C LYS A 43 5.37 6.47 -17.60
N CYS A 44 4.95 5.21 -17.53
CA CYS A 44 4.68 4.40 -18.72
C CYS A 44 3.53 4.96 -19.57
N LEU A 45 2.51 5.59 -18.96
CA LEU A 45 1.47 6.31 -19.70
C LEU A 45 2.00 7.51 -20.47
N ASN A 46 2.99 8.22 -19.93
CA ASN A 46 3.57 9.40 -20.56
C ASN A 46 4.56 9.03 -21.68
N GLU A 47 5.22 7.88 -21.57
CA GLU A 47 6.25 7.42 -22.53
C GLU A 47 5.65 6.78 -23.79
N HIS A 48 4.49 6.12 -23.70
CA HIS A 48 3.89 5.40 -24.82
C HIS A 48 2.65 6.08 -25.38
N ALA A 49 2.59 6.21 -26.71
CA ALA A 49 1.43 6.76 -27.42
C ALA A 49 0.18 5.86 -27.36
N ILE A 50 0.35 4.54 -27.17
CA ILE A 50 -0.76 3.56 -27.06
C ILE A 50 -0.62 2.79 -25.74
N PRO A 51 -0.99 3.38 -24.60
CA PRO A 51 -0.71 2.81 -23.28
C PRO A 51 -1.45 1.50 -22.99
N ALA A 52 -2.57 1.24 -23.65
CA ALA A 52 -3.42 0.08 -23.38
C ALA A 52 -2.69 -1.27 -23.59
N PHE A 53 -1.73 -1.34 -24.52
CA PHE A 53 -1.01 -2.58 -24.83
C PHE A 53 0.30 -2.73 -24.03
N PHE A 54 1.03 -1.62 -23.82
CA PHE A 54 2.37 -1.67 -23.21
C PHE A 54 2.36 -1.55 -21.69
N CYS A 55 1.34 -0.90 -21.12
CA CYS A 55 1.31 -0.55 -19.70
C CYS A 55 0.50 -1.54 -18.84
N SER A 56 0.08 -2.67 -19.40
CA SER A 56 -0.72 -3.69 -18.70
C SER A 56 0.00 -4.24 -17.47
N ASP A 57 1.29 -4.56 -17.59
CA ASP A 57 2.07 -5.15 -16.49
C ASP A 57 2.16 -4.21 -15.28
N GLN A 58 2.41 -2.93 -15.52
CA GLN A 58 2.50 -1.94 -14.45
C GLN A 58 1.15 -1.70 -13.80
N LYS A 59 0.07 -1.73 -14.59
CA LYS A 59 -1.30 -1.69 -14.08
C LYS A 59 -1.59 -2.88 -13.17
N HIS A 60 -1.25 -4.11 -13.60
CA HIS A 60 -1.47 -5.32 -12.82
C HIS A 60 -0.70 -5.30 -11.51
N LYS A 61 0.57 -4.85 -11.51
CA LYS A 61 1.36 -4.70 -10.29
C LYS A 61 0.71 -3.72 -9.30
N TYR A 62 0.26 -2.56 -9.79
CA TYR A 62 -0.43 -1.57 -8.96
C TYR A 62 -1.73 -2.14 -8.35
N LEU A 63 -2.55 -2.82 -9.16
CA LEU A 63 -3.80 -3.43 -8.69
C LEU A 63 -3.54 -4.51 -7.64
N HIS A 64 -2.60 -5.41 -7.89
CA HIS A 64 -2.23 -6.46 -6.95
C HIS A 64 -1.74 -5.89 -5.61
N CYS A 65 -1.00 -4.76 -5.63
CA CYS A 65 -0.61 -4.08 -4.41
C CYS A 65 -1.83 -3.55 -3.62
N LYS A 66 -2.80 -2.94 -4.32
CA LYS A 66 -4.03 -2.44 -3.68
C LYS A 66 -4.89 -3.55 -3.11
N GLU A 67 -5.01 -4.68 -3.81
CA GLU A 67 -5.69 -5.88 -3.32
C GLU A 67 -5.02 -6.41 -2.05
N ASN A 68 -3.69 -6.49 -2.03
CA ASN A 68 -2.96 -6.92 -0.84
C ASN A 68 -3.18 -5.97 0.35
N ASP A 69 -3.14 -4.65 0.14
CA ASP A 69 -3.42 -3.69 1.22
C ASP A 69 -4.85 -3.84 1.76
N GLN A 70 -5.84 -4.09 0.90
CA GLN A 70 -7.19 -4.40 1.32
C GLN A 70 -7.26 -5.69 2.14
N LEU A 71 -6.58 -6.76 1.71
CA LEU A 71 -6.51 -8.01 2.46
C LEU A 71 -5.87 -7.82 3.84
N TYR A 72 -4.83 -6.98 3.95
CA TYR A 72 -4.24 -6.69 5.25
C TYR A 72 -5.21 -5.95 6.18
N ARG A 73 -5.97 -4.97 5.68
CA ARG A 73 -7.00 -4.27 6.47
C ARG A 73 -8.09 -5.23 6.97
N MET A 74 -8.49 -6.19 6.13
CA MET A 74 -9.45 -7.22 6.52
C MET A 74 -8.88 -8.15 7.60
N LYS A 75 -7.61 -8.54 7.48
CA LYS A 75 -6.90 -9.35 8.49
C LYS A 75 -6.76 -8.62 9.83
N GLU A 76 -6.51 -7.31 9.81
CA GLU A 76 -6.45 -6.47 11.01
C GLU A 76 -7.81 -6.42 11.71
N TYR A 77 -8.88 -6.21 10.96
CA TYR A 77 -10.24 -6.25 11.48
C TYR A 77 -10.59 -7.60 12.12
N GLU A 78 -10.31 -8.71 11.43
CA GLU A 78 -10.55 -10.05 11.99
C GLU A 78 -9.72 -10.32 13.25
N ARG A 79 -8.46 -9.86 13.28
CA ARG A 79 -7.58 -9.98 14.44
C ARG A 79 -8.20 -9.27 15.65
N GLU A 80 -8.62 -8.02 15.51
CA GLU A 80 -9.25 -7.27 16.59
C GLU A 80 -10.55 -7.94 17.06
N ARG A 81 -11.39 -8.40 16.13
CA ARG A 81 -12.61 -9.14 16.47
C ARG A 81 -12.35 -10.38 17.31
N ARG A 82 -11.35 -11.20 16.94
CA ARG A 82 -10.97 -12.41 17.69
C ARG A 82 -10.41 -12.06 19.07
N LEU A 83 -9.62 -11.00 19.17
CA LEU A 83 -9.08 -10.52 20.45
C LEU A 83 -10.18 -10.01 21.39
N LEU A 84 -11.16 -9.26 20.88
CA LEU A 84 -12.31 -8.80 21.66
C LEU A 84 -13.16 -9.97 22.15
N HIS A 85 -13.40 -10.97 21.29
CA HIS A 85 -14.12 -12.18 21.70
C HIS A 85 -13.39 -12.91 22.84
N LYS A 86 -12.06 -13.11 22.70
CA LYS A 86 -11.24 -13.74 23.73
C LYS A 86 -11.23 -12.95 25.05
N LYS A 87 -11.18 -11.62 24.99
CA LYS A 87 -11.26 -10.76 26.19
C LYS A 87 -12.59 -10.96 26.91
N ARG A 88 -13.71 -10.92 26.18
CA ARG A 88 -15.04 -11.14 26.75
C ARG A 88 -15.16 -12.51 27.41
N THR A 89 -14.76 -13.59 26.72
CA THR A 89 -14.80 -14.92 27.32
C THR A 89 -13.89 -15.04 28.54
N ASN A 90 -12.75 -14.32 28.57
CA ASN A 90 -11.84 -14.36 29.72
C ASN A 90 -12.36 -13.56 30.92
N THR A 91 -13.04 -12.44 30.70
CA THR A 91 -13.70 -11.67 31.78
C THR A 91 -14.83 -12.46 32.41
N ASP A 92 -15.59 -13.21 31.62
CA ASP A 92 -16.68 -14.06 32.10
C ASP A 92 -16.17 -15.22 33.00
N ASN A 93 -14.90 -15.63 32.86
CA ASN A 93 -14.29 -16.69 33.69
C ASN A 93 -13.71 -16.17 35.03
N TYR A 94 -13.60 -14.85 35.21
CA TYR A 94 -13.08 -14.21 36.43
C TYR A 94 -14.17 -13.48 37.23
N ALA A 95 -15.41 -13.51 36.77
CA ALA A 95 -16.61 -13.05 37.46
C ALA A 95 -17.35 -14.24 38.09
#